data_AF-A0A519BAD4-F1
#
_entry.id   AF-A0A519BAD4-F1
#
_cell.length_a   1.000
_cell.length_b   1.000
_cell.length_c   1.000
_cell.angle_alpha   90.00
_cell.angle_beta   90.00
_cell.angle_gamma   90.00
#
_symmetry.space_group_name_H-M   'P 1'
#
loop_
_entity.id
_entity.type
_entity.pdbx_description
1 polymer ?
#
loop_
_entity_poly.entity_id
_entity_poly.type
_entity_poly.pdbx_seq_one_letter_code
_entity_poly.pdbx_strand_id
1 'polypeptide(L)'
;MKQLTIRGIPDELENIIRKEAAEKGISLNRALVSLAVKSIGINKNKSKKEKLYHDLDCFSGLWSESEAEAFKKNLSDIRKIDKELWTAEK
;
A
#
# COMPACT_ATOMS: atom_id res chain seq x y z
N MET A 1 18.76 1.72 -20.50
CA MET A 1 18.66 2.61 -19.32
C MET A 1 19.69 3.72 -19.48
N LYS A 2 19.31 4.99 -19.31
CA LYS A 2 20.30 6.08 -19.24
C LYS A 2 20.66 6.25 -17.77
N GLN A 3 21.94 6.04 -17.44
CA GLN A 3 22.47 6.24 -16.10
C GLN A 3 22.90 7.69 -15.94
N LEU A 4 22.45 8.35 -14.88
CA LEU A 4 22.87 9.68 -14.49
C LEU A 4 23.66 9.56 -13.18
N THR A 5 24.88 10.09 -13.17
CA THR A 5 25.73 10.12 -11.97
C THR A 5 25.77 11.53 -11.42
N ILE A 6 25.31 11.71 -10.19
CA ILE A 6 25.34 13.00 -9.48
C ILE A 6 26.57 12.98 -8.57
N ARG A 7 27.46 13.96 -8.72
CA ARG A 7 28.69 14.11 -7.90
C ARG A 7 28.50 15.23 -6.88
N GLY A 8 29.22 15.15 -5.76
CA GLY A 8 29.23 16.22 -4.75
C GLY A 8 27.94 16.35 -3.96
N ILE A 9 27.27 15.22 -3.68
CA ILE A 9 26.10 15.21 -2.79
C ILE A 9 26.59 15.52 -1.37
N PRO A 10 26.08 16.59 -0.71
CA PRO A 10 26.43 16.87 0.68
C PRO A 10 25.93 15.75 1.61
N ASP A 11 26.67 15.47 2.69
CA ASP A 11 26.33 14.40 3.64
C ASP A 11 24.93 14.56 4.24
N GLU A 12 24.52 15.81 4.50
CA GLU A 12 23.17 16.13 4.97
C GLU A 12 22.08 15.66 4.00
N LEU A 13 22.30 15.88 2.69
CA LEU A 13 21.36 15.46 1.66
C LEU A 13 21.33 13.94 1.53
N GLU A 14 22.47 13.26 1.63
CA GLU A 14 22.52 11.79 1.64
C GLU A 14 21.72 11.21 2.82
N ASN A 15 21.89 11.79 4.01
CA ASN A 15 21.16 11.37 5.21
C ASN A 15 19.65 11.52 5.05
N ILE A 16 19.18 12.63 4.48
CA ILE A 16 17.76 12.85 4.19
C ILE A 16 17.22 11.81 3.20
N ILE A 17 17.98 11.49 2.14
CA ILE A 17 17.57 10.49 1.14
C ILE A 17 17.48 9.10 1.77
N ARG A 18 18.45 8.72 2.60
CA ARG A 18 18.46 7.41 3.30
C ARG A 18 17.28 7.30 4.27
N LYS A 19 16.98 8.38 4.99
CA LYS A 19 15.84 8.43 5.91
C LYS A 19 14.51 8.25 5.16
N GLU A 20 14.28 9.02 4.09
CA GLU A 20 13.06 8.90 3.25
C GLU A 20 12.95 7.48 2.63
N ALA A 21 14.07 6.88 2.24
CA ALA A 21 14.10 5.51 1.71
C ALA A 21 13.69 4.47 2.76
N ALA A 22 14.19 4.59 3.99
CA ALA A 22 13.87 3.72 5.11
C ALA A 22 12.40 3.88 5.55
N GLU A 23 11.94 5.12 5.74
CA GLU A 23 10.57 5.42 6.16
C GLU A 23 9.52 4.92 5.17
N LYS A 24 9.83 4.91 3.86
CA LYS A 24 8.89 4.53 2.80
C LYS A 24 9.12 3.13 2.23
N GLY A 25 10.15 2.43 2.68
CA GLY A 25 10.53 1.11 2.14
C GLY A 25 10.81 1.13 0.64
N ILE A 26 11.47 2.17 0.13
CA ILE A 26 11.80 2.33 -1.30
C ILE A 26 13.31 2.42 -1.53
N SER A 27 13.76 2.17 -2.75
CA SER A 27 15.19 2.30 -3.10
C SER A 27 15.68 3.74 -3.01
N LEU A 28 16.98 3.93 -2.75
CA LEU A 28 17.63 5.25 -2.67
C LEU A 28 17.39 6.10 -3.92
N ASN A 29 17.49 5.49 -5.11
CA ASN A 29 17.18 6.18 -6.37
C ASN A 29 15.73 6.68 -6.38
N ARG A 30 14.77 5.86 -5.93
CA ARG A 30 13.36 6.24 -5.91
C ARG A 30 13.08 7.33 -4.87
N ALA A 31 13.77 7.31 -3.72
CA ALA A 31 13.71 8.35 -2.71
C ALA A 31 14.27 9.68 -3.24
N LEU A 32 15.46 9.68 -3.84
CA LEU A 32 16.08 10.86 -4.45
C LEU A 32 15.17 11.47 -5.52
N VAL A 33 14.67 10.65 -6.46
CA VAL A 33 13.78 11.14 -7.52
C VAL A 33 12.44 11.63 -6.95
N SER A 34 11.94 11.03 -5.87
CA SER A 34 10.73 11.51 -5.17
C SER A 34 10.94 12.90 -4.58
N LEU A 35 12.06 13.13 -3.88
CA LEU A 35 12.40 14.42 -3.28
C LEU A 35 12.64 15.50 -4.35
N ALA A 36 13.38 15.20 -5.42
CA ALA A 36 13.62 16.14 -6.52
C ALA A 36 12.33 16.54 -7.25
N VAL A 37 11.40 15.59 -7.41
CA VAL A 37 10.10 15.87 -8.04
C VAL A 37 9.22 16.75 -7.16
N LYS A 38 9.22 16.49 -5.84
CA LYS A 38 8.52 17.32 -4.86
C LYS A 38 9.06 18.76 -4.86
N SER A 39 10.38 18.95 -4.92
CA SER A 39 10.99 20.28 -4.84
C SER A 39 10.73 21.15 -6.06
N ILE A 40 10.59 20.56 -7.24
CA ILE A 40 10.30 21.28 -8.50
C ILE A 40 8.78 21.48 -8.69
N GLY A 41 7.94 21.04 -7.73
CA GLY A 41 6.48 21.12 -7.84
C GLY A 41 5.91 20.26 -8.97
N ILE A 42 6.69 19.29 -9.47
CA ILE A 42 6.22 18.34 -10.48
C ILE A 42 5.27 17.39 -9.76
N ASN A 43 3.98 17.67 -9.85
CA ASN A 43 2.96 16.81 -9.26
C ASN A 43 2.94 15.48 -10.02
N LYS A 44 3.70 14.49 -9.53
CA LYS A 44 3.73 13.11 -10.05
C LYS A 44 2.37 12.41 -10.00
N ASN A 45 1.39 13.00 -9.32
CA ASN A 45 0.01 12.55 -9.31
C ASN A 45 -0.64 12.56 -10.71
N LYS A 46 -0.03 13.16 -11.74
CA LYS A 46 -0.49 12.97 -13.13
C LYS A 46 0.00 11.68 -13.79
N SER A 47 1.11 11.07 -13.37
CA SER A 47 1.69 9.90 -14.06
C SER A 47 1.49 8.57 -13.37
N LYS A 48 1.07 8.58 -12.10
CA LYS A 48 0.37 7.44 -11.50
C LYS A 48 -1.03 7.92 -11.16
N LYS A 49 -1.95 7.86 -12.15
CA LYS A 49 -3.33 7.56 -11.78
C LYS A 49 -3.23 6.33 -10.89
N GLU A 50 -3.68 6.43 -9.64
CA GLU A 50 -3.98 5.24 -8.86
C GLU A 50 -4.76 4.33 -9.80
N LYS A 51 -4.22 3.14 -10.06
CA LYS A 51 -4.81 2.25 -11.03
C LYS A 51 -6.11 1.81 -10.38
N LEU A 52 -7.22 2.41 -10.82
CA LEU A 52 -8.55 2.04 -10.36
C LEU A 52 -8.82 0.66 -10.95
N TYR A 53 -8.84 -0.34 -10.09
CA TYR A 53 -9.14 -1.72 -10.47
C TYR A 53 -10.65 -1.91 -10.40
N HIS A 54 -11.22 -2.47 -11.46
CA HIS A 54 -12.66 -2.70 -11.65
C HIS A 54 -12.97 -4.18 -11.92
N ASP A 55 -11.97 -5.04 -11.83
CA ASP A 55 -12.02 -6.47 -12.14
C ASP A 55 -12.96 -7.26 -11.22
N LEU A 56 -13.27 -6.73 -10.04
CA LEU A 56 -14.19 -7.34 -9.08
C LEU A 56 -15.52 -6.59 -8.92
N ASP A 57 -15.73 -5.49 -9.64
CA ASP A 57 -16.94 -4.66 -9.50
C ASP A 57 -18.20 -5.47 -9.83
N CYS A 58 -18.09 -6.42 -10.77
CA CYS A 58 -19.17 -7.32 -11.16
C CYS A 58 -19.65 -8.24 -10.02
N PHE A 59 -18.85 -8.43 -8.97
CA PHE A 59 -19.23 -9.24 -7.81
C PHE A 59 -19.87 -8.43 -6.68
N SER A 60 -19.87 -7.09 -6.78
CA SER A 60 -20.44 -6.22 -5.77
C SER A 60 -21.97 -6.17 -5.87
N GLY A 61 -22.67 -6.38 -4.74
CA GLY A 61 -24.12 -6.17 -4.66
C GLY A 61 -24.99 -7.23 -5.34
N LEU A 62 -24.44 -8.41 -5.65
CA LEU A 62 -25.17 -9.48 -6.35
C LEU A 62 -26.19 -10.22 -5.48
N TRP A 63 -26.07 -10.16 -4.15
CA TRP A 63 -26.86 -11.00 -3.26
C TRP A 63 -28.19 -10.34 -2.92
N SER A 64 -29.26 -11.13 -3.03
CA SER A 64 -30.53 -10.79 -2.42
C SER A 64 -30.46 -10.84 -0.89
N GLU A 65 -31.41 -10.18 -0.22
CA GLU A 65 -31.48 -10.17 1.24
C GLU A 65 -31.62 -11.58 1.82
N SER A 66 -32.41 -12.45 1.18
CA SER A 66 -32.62 -13.83 1.61
C SER A 66 -31.36 -14.69 1.48
N GLU A 67 -30.59 -14.53 0.39
CA GLU A 67 -29.30 -15.20 0.21
C GLU A 67 -28.28 -14.74 1.27
N ALA A 68 -28.26 -13.43 1.56
CA ALA A 68 -27.40 -12.87 2.60
C ALA A 68 -27.76 -13.39 4.00
N GLU A 69 -29.04 -13.53 4.31
CA GLU A 69 -29.50 -14.08 5.58
C GLU A 69 -29.19 -15.58 5.71
N ALA A 70 -29.45 -16.36 4.66
CA ALA A 70 -29.12 -17.80 4.62
C ALA A 70 -27.61 -18.03 4.83
N PHE A 71 -26.77 -17.24 4.17
CA PHE A 71 -25.33 -17.32 4.33
C PHE A 71 -24.86 -16.93 5.74
N LYS A 72 -25.41 -15.85 6.31
CA LYS A 72 -25.10 -15.44 7.70
C LYS A 72 -25.46 -16.53 8.70
N LYS A 73 -26.62 -17.19 8.50
CA LYS A 73 -27.05 -18.32 9.32
C LYS A 73 -26.09 -19.49 9.19
N ASN A 74 -25.65 -19.84 7.98
CA ASN A 74 -24.71 -20.94 7.77
C ASN A 74 -23.32 -20.67 8.36
N LEU A 75 -22.90 -19.40 8.43
CA LEU A 75 -21.62 -19.01 9.02
C LEU A 75 -21.65 -18.78 10.54
N SER A 76 -22.82 -18.86 11.20
CA SER A 76 -22.94 -18.51 12.62
C SER A 76 -21.98 -19.30 13.51
N ASP A 77 -21.82 -20.58 13.20
CA ASP A 77 -21.08 -21.52 14.04
C ASP A 77 -19.57 -21.35 13.85
N ILE A 78 -19.14 -21.03 12.62
CA ILE A 78 -17.73 -20.84 12.25
C ILE A 78 -17.22 -19.46 12.69
N ARG A 79 -18.12 -18.47 12.79
CA ARG A 79 -17.77 -17.11 13.27
C ARG A 79 -17.66 -17.01 14.79
N LYS A 80 -18.02 -18.07 15.52
CA LYS A 80 -17.85 -18.10 16.96
C LYS A 80 -16.34 -18.13 17.25
N ILE A 81 -15.87 -17.11 17.94
CA ILE A 81 -14.47 -17.04 18.37
C ILE A 81 -14.22 -18.19 19.34
N ASP A 82 -13.35 -19.10 18.92
CA ASP A 82 -12.77 -20.09 19.80
C ASP A 82 -11.67 -19.40 20.63
N LYS A 83 -11.91 -19.28 21.93
CA LYS A 83 -10.99 -18.61 22.84
C LYS A 83 -9.71 -19.40 23.04
N GLU A 84 -9.76 -20.73 22.95
CA GLU A 84 -8.60 -21.61 23.14
C GLU A 84 -7.61 -21.44 21.97
N LEU A 85 -8.10 -21.23 20.75
CA LEU A 85 -7.28 -20.90 19.58
C LEU A 85 -6.66 -19.50 19.63
N TRP A 86 -7.18 -18.60 20.48
CA TRP A 86 -6.73 -17.20 20.57
C TRP A 86 -5.92 -16.88 21.82
N THR A 87 -5.94 -17.73 22.83
CA THR A 87 -5.02 -17.63 23.97
C THR A 87 -3.78 -18.48 23.68
N ALA A 88 -2.64 -17.82 23.49
CA ALA A 88 -1.36 -18.52 23.56
C ALA A 88 -1.19 -19.07 24.99
N GLU A 89 -1.22 -20.38 25.18
CA GLU A 89 -0.73 -20.99 26.41
C GLU A 89 0.72 -20.52 26.62
N LYS A 90 0.99 -20.04 27.83
CA LYS A 90 2.32 -19.70 28.32
C LYS A 90 2.93 -20.91 28.99
#